data_AF-A0A3B9XMD3-F1
#
_entry.id   AF-A0A3B9XMD3-F1
#
_cell.length_a   1.000
_cell.length_b   1.000
_cell.length_c   1.000
_cell.angle_alpha   90.00
_cell.angle_beta   90.00
_cell.angle_gamma   90.00
#
_symmetry.space_group_name_H-M   'P 1'
#
loop_
_entity.id
_entity.type
_entity.pdbx_description
1 polymer ?
#
loop_
_entity_poly.entity_id
_entity_poly.type
_entity_poly.pdbx_seq_one_letter_code
_entity_poly.pdbx_strand_id
1 'polypeptide(L)'
;MSESQQNNKVADGTQPVWSQQDAPVLMQERAGDLLVATAPGMELDPIREIRAFHRFHFRLTMLYGSVVIITLALLVLIFYNLWSKSEIESLQQRLLTLSTSLAATINADQIAAYDLEATTLTPFHQEIYEQFKAMAERDKDIDSIYILRPSNVPTELFFFIDYAKGEMVGDPGQFYSAEDTPIMLKGFSRPAVENIPYRDEFGYTLSAYAPLRTAEGKAIGLVGVDVKAERLTMVENRVLMASGVIFVISFVVIALVSWVVSRSTREPLGR
;
A
#
# COMPACT_ATOMS: atom_id res chain seq x y z
N MET A 1 -49.66 -39.12 72.19
CA MET A 1 -50.64 -39.52 73.24
C MET A 1 -52.02 -39.11 72.76
N SER A 2 -53.02 -39.95 73.02
CA SER A 2 -54.40 -40.00 72.48
C SER A 2 -54.46 -40.60 71.06
N GLU A 3 -54.62 -41.92 70.84
CA GLU A 3 -55.71 -42.84 71.26
C GLU A 3 -57.09 -42.26 70.91
N SER A 4 -57.76 -42.72 69.85
CA SER A 4 -58.35 -44.04 69.53
C SER A 4 -59.86 -43.97 69.72
N GLN A 5 -60.64 -44.30 68.70
CA GLN A 5 -61.94 -44.92 68.89
C GLN A 5 -62.32 -45.77 67.69
N GLN A 6 -62.83 -46.94 68.03
CA GLN A 6 -63.03 -48.12 67.23
C GLN A 6 -64.55 -48.41 67.20
N ASN A 7 -64.98 -49.14 66.18
CA ASN A 7 -66.03 -50.18 66.24
C ASN A 7 -67.45 -49.84 65.77
N ASN A 8 -67.94 -50.55 64.73
CA ASN A 8 -69.09 -51.49 64.71
C ASN A 8 -69.50 -51.80 63.24
N LYS A 9 -69.49 -53.06 62.78
CA LYS A 9 -70.62 -54.05 62.66
C LYS A 9 -71.62 -53.72 61.53
N VAL A 10 -72.21 -54.61 60.73
CA VAL A 10 -72.21 -56.09 60.48
C VAL A 10 -73.17 -56.35 59.28
N ALA A 11 -72.86 -57.36 58.44
CA ALA A 11 -73.69 -58.24 57.54
C ALA A 11 -74.85 -57.64 56.67
N ASP A 12 -75.31 -58.22 55.56
CA ASP A 12 -75.49 -59.63 55.18
C ASP A 12 -75.87 -59.79 53.67
N GLY A 13 -75.60 -60.99 53.12
CA GLY A 13 -76.32 -61.65 52.01
C GLY A 13 -75.95 -61.27 50.58
N THR A 14 -75.74 -62.18 49.60
CA THR A 14 -75.89 -63.63 49.50
C THR A 14 -75.22 -64.07 48.18
N GLN A 15 -74.47 -65.18 48.23
CA GLN A 15 -73.88 -65.90 47.08
C GLN A 15 -74.96 -66.69 46.29
N PRO A 16 -74.64 -67.20 45.09
CA PRO A 16 -74.32 -68.63 45.06
C PRO A 16 -73.15 -69.06 44.13
N VAL A 17 -72.27 -69.87 44.73
CA VAL A 17 -71.86 -71.24 44.32
C VAL A 17 -70.98 -71.43 43.06
N TRP A 18 -69.68 -71.53 43.33
CA TRP A 18 -68.67 -72.53 42.94
C TRP A 18 -68.76 -73.33 41.62
N SER A 19 -67.67 -73.27 40.83
CA SER A 19 -66.82 -74.45 40.59
C SER A 19 -65.40 -74.06 40.18
N GLN A 20 -64.43 -74.35 41.05
CA GLN A 20 -63.01 -74.46 40.71
C GLN A 20 -62.81 -75.73 39.87
N GLN A 21 -62.14 -75.60 38.73
CA GLN A 21 -61.33 -76.65 38.14
C GLN A 21 -60.18 -75.99 37.37
N ASP A 22 -59.07 -75.88 38.08
CA ASP A 22 -57.69 -76.06 37.64
C ASP A 22 -57.23 -75.41 36.32
N ALA A 23 -56.54 -74.28 36.49
CA ALA A 23 -55.53 -73.81 35.54
C ALA A 23 -54.28 -74.71 35.58
N PRO A 24 -53.50 -74.74 34.48
CA PRO A 24 -52.13 -74.25 34.62
C PRO A 24 -51.68 -73.35 33.44
N VAL A 25 -51.45 -72.08 33.76
CA VAL A 25 -50.20 -71.31 33.59
C VAL A 25 -49.22 -71.75 32.46
N LEU A 26 -49.18 -70.99 31.34
CA LEU A 26 -48.05 -70.19 30.78
C LEU A 26 -47.90 -70.19 29.24
N MET A 27 -47.58 -68.98 28.75
CA MET A 27 -47.08 -68.56 27.43
C MET A 27 -48.04 -68.59 26.24
N GLN A 28 -48.36 -67.41 25.69
CA GLN A 28 -47.69 -66.86 24.48
C GLN A 28 -48.31 -65.50 24.08
N GLU A 29 -47.46 -64.55 23.69
CA GLU A 29 -47.81 -63.18 23.27
C GLU A 29 -48.86 -63.09 22.16
N ARG A 30 -49.73 -62.07 22.24
CA ARG A 30 -49.96 -61.16 21.10
C ARG A 30 -50.61 -59.86 21.55
N ALA A 31 -49.87 -58.77 21.32
CA ALA A 31 -50.29 -57.40 21.49
C ALA A 31 -51.38 -57.04 20.45
N GLY A 32 -52.45 -56.42 20.93
CA GLY A 32 -53.48 -55.78 20.12
C GLY A 32 -53.91 -54.49 20.82
N ASP A 33 -53.71 -53.39 20.11
CA ASP A 33 -54.34 -52.08 20.31
C ASP A 33 -53.90 -51.22 21.50
N LEU A 34 -52.84 -50.44 21.29
CA LEU A 34 -52.74 -49.08 21.81
C LEU A 34 -52.40 -48.11 20.68
N LEU A 35 -53.41 -47.33 20.31
CA LEU A 35 -53.36 -46.24 19.35
C LEU A 35 -52.35 -45.17 19.79
N VAL A 36 -51.29 -44.95 19.00
CA VAL A 36 -50.56 -43.69 18.98
C VAL A 36 -50.83 -43.05 17.63
N ALA A 37 -51.75 -42.09 17.62
CA ALA A 37 -51.89 -41.15 16.51
C ALA A 37 -50.65 -40.25 16.51
N THR A 38 -49.63 -40.62 15.74
CA THR A 38 -48.51 -39.74 15.44
C THR A 38 -48.99 -38.66 14.46
N ALA A 39 -48.80 -37.39 14.82
CA ALA A 39 -49.07 -36.26 13.92
C ALA A 39 -48.23 -36.42 12.62
N PRO A 40 -48.81 -36.16 11.43
CA PRO A 40 -48.08 -36.35 10.18
C PRO A 40 -47.05 -35.25 9.99
N GLY A 41 -45.79 -35.65 9.84
CA GLY A 41 -44.79 -34.93 9.05
C GLY A 41 -44.28 -33.62 9.63
N MET A 42 -43.49 -33.71 10.70
CA MET A 42 -42.39 -32.76 10.92
C MET A 42 -41.06 -33.54 10.98
N GLU A 43 -40.84 -34.41 9.97
CA GLU A 43 -39.49 -34.87 9.67
C GLU A 43 -38.72 -33.65 9.15
N LEU A 44 -37.99 -32.98 10.04
CA LEU A 44 -36.92 -32.08 9.63
C LEU A 44 -35.93 -32.94 8.86
N ASP A 45 -36.01 -32.89 7.53
CA ASP A 45 -35.15 -33.64 6.63
C ASP A 45 -33.67 -33.33 6.98
N PRO A 46 -32.95 -34.27 7.63
CA PRO A 46 -31.62 -34.01 8.18
C PRO A 46 -30.61 -33.67 7.08
N ILE A 47 -30.89 -34.09 5.84
CA ILE A 47 -30.08 -33.80 4.66
C ILE A 47 -30.21 -32.32 4.24
N ARG A 48 -31.33 -31.67 4.58
CA ARG A 48 -31.59 -30.26 4.27
C ARG A 48 -30.89 -29.34 5.28
N GLU A 49 -30.83 -29.72 6.55
CA GLU A 49 -30.07 -28.98 7.58
C GLU A 49 -28.56 -29.04 7.34
N ILE A 50 -28.01 -30.21 6.98
CA ILE A 50 -26.57 -30.38 6.68
C ILE A 50 -26.17 -29.51 5.46
N ARG A 51 -26.99 -29.47 4.41
CA ARG A 51 -26.75 -28.60 3.23
C ARG A 51 -26.89 -27.11 3.56
N ALA A 52 -27.81 -26.74 4.45
CA ALA A 52 -27.97 -25.35 4.88
C ALA A 52 -26.76 -24.88 5.70
N PHE A 53 -26.25 -25.72 6.61
CA PHE A 53 -25.06 -25.45 7.42
C PHE A 53 -23.80 -25.28 6.54
N HIS A 54 -23.60 -26.14 5.54
CA HIS A 54 -22.49 -26.01 4.59
C HIS A 54 -22.57 -24.74 3.75
N ARG A 55 -23.76 -24.36 3.27
CA ARG A 55 -23.97 -23.11 2.53
C ARG A 55 -23.76 -21.89 3.43
N PHE A 56 -24.12 -21.98 4.71
CA PHE A 56 -23.92 -20.93 5.70
C PHE A 56 -22.43 -20.70 5.97
N HIS A 57 -21.67 -21.76 6.29
CA HIS A 57 -20.22 -21.65 6.52
C HIS A 57 -19.48 -21.16 5.28
N PHE A 58 -19.78 -21.68 4.09
CA PHE A 58 -19.13 -21.21 2.86
C PHE A 58 -19.40 -19.72 2.59
N ARG A 59 -20.65 -19.26 2.77
CA ARG A 59 -20.99 -17.83 2.64
C ARG A 59 -20.26 -16.97 3.67
N LEU A 60 -20.12 -17.47 4.89
CA LEU A 60 -19.43 -16.78 5.96
C LEU A 60 -17.92 -16.66 5.69
N THR A 61 -17.27 -17.72 5.23
CA THR A 61 -15.84 -17.69 4.84
C THR A 61 -15.61 -16.80 3.64
N MET A 62 -16.50 -16.81 2.65
CA MET A 62 -16.42 -15.94 1.47
C MET A 62 -16.60 -14.47 1.84
N LEU A 63 -17.51 -14.16 2.77
CA LEU A 63 -17.71 -12.82 3.32
C LEU A 63 -16.45 -12.33 4.03
N TYR A 64 -15.92 -13.09 5.00
CA TYR A 64 -14.70 -12.70 5.71
C TYR A 64 -13.48 -12.62 4.78
N GLY A 65 -13.33 -13.54 3.82
CA GLY A 65 -12.28 -13.51 2.81
C GLY A 65 -12.35 -12.26 1.92
N SER A 66 -13.55 -11.85 1.51
CA SER A 66 -13.74 -10.63 0.72
C SER A 66 -13.37 -9.37 1.50
N VAL A 67 -13.73 -9.30 2.78
CA VAL A 67 -13.37 -8.18 3.66
C VAL A 67 -11.85 -8.10 3.85
N VAL A 68 -11.17 -9.23 4.03
CA VAL A 68 -9.70 -9.28 4.13
C VAL A 68 -9.05 -8.83 2.81
N ILE A 69 -9.53 -9.28 1.65
CA ILE A 69 -9.01 -8.86 0.33
C ILE A 69 -9.19 -7.36 0.12
N ILE A 70 -10.38 -6.82 0.43
CA ILE A 70 -10.65 -5.38 0.33
C ILE A 70 -9.73 -4.59 1.27
N THR A 71 -9.54 -5.07 2.50
CA THR A 71 -8.65 -4.42 3.48
C THR A 71 -7.21 -4.40 3.00
N LEU A 72 -6.72 -5.52 2.45
CA LEU A 72 -5.37 -5.62 1.90
C LEU A 72 -5.19 -4.74 0.66
N ALA A 73 -6.17 -4.72 -0.24
CA ALA A 73 -6.14 -3.84 -1.41
C ALA A 73 -6.11 -2.37 -1.01
N LEU A 74 -6.90 -2.00 0.01
CA LEU A 74 -6.93 -0.64 0.56
C LEU A 74 -5.59 -0.29 1.21
N LEU A 75 -5.01 -1.21 1.99
CA LEU A 75 -3.68 -1.01 2.58
C LEU A 75 -2.62 -0.82 1.50
N VAL A 76 -2.60 -1.65 0.46
CA VAL A 76 -1.68 -1.49 -0.68
C VAL A 76 -1.84 -0.13 -1.34
N LEU A 77 -3.08 0.31 -1.59
CA LEU A 77 -3.36 1.60 -2.20
C LEU A 77 -2.89 2.76 -1.31
N ILE A 78 -3.17 2.70 -0.01
CA ILE A 78 -2.72 3.71 0.96
C ILE A 78 -1.19 3.74 1.03
N PHE A 79 -0.53 2.57 1.15
CA PHE A 79 0.92 2.47 1.19
C PHE A 79 1.56 3.01 -0.08
N TYR A 80 1.05 2.65 -1.25
CA TYR A 80 1.54 3.16 -2.53
C TYR A 80 1.50 4.70 -2.58
N ASN A 81 0.37 5.29 -2.20
CA ASN A 81 0.20 6.73 -2.21
C ASN A 81 1.07 7.45 -1.14
N LEU A 82 1.25 6.86 0.04
CA LEU A 82 2.06 7.46 1.11
C LEU A 82 3.57 7.33 0.84
N TRP A 83 4.01 6.15 0.38
CA TRP A 83 5.43 5.89 0.11
C TRP A 83 5.95 6.67 -1.10
N SER A 84 5.19 6.70 -2.20
CA SER A 84 5.60 7.44 -3.41
C SER A 84 5.80 8.93 -3.10
N LYS A 85 4.89 9.53 -2.33
CA LYS A 85 5.02 10.93 -1.90
C LYS A 85 6.22 11.15 -0.99
N SER A 86 6.41 10.32 0.04
CA SER A 86 7.53 10.46 0.98
C SER A 86 8.88 10.33 0.28
N GLU A 87 9.00 9.46 -0.72
CA GLU A 87 10.24 9.26 -1.46
C GLU A 87 10.56 10.47 -2.34
N ILE A 88 9.58 10.98 -3.09
CA ILE A 88 9.75 12.18 -3.91
C ILE A 88 10.08 13.39 -3.03
N GLU A 89 9.37 13.59 -1.91
CA GLU A 89 9.64 14.69 -0.98
C GLU A 89 11.06 14.59 -0.40
N SER A 90 11.49 13.38 0.00
CA SER A 90 12.86 13.14 0.47
C SER A 90 13.91 13.50 -0.60
N LEU A 91 13.67 13.08 -1.84
CA LEU A 91 14.54 13.38 -2.97
C LEU A 91 14.58 14.88 -3.27
N GLN A 92 13.43 15.56 -3.25
CA GLN A 92 13.34 17.01 -3.40
C GLN A 92 14.13 17.76 -2.31
N GLN A 93 13.99 17.37 -1.05
CA GLN A 93 14.75 17.98 0.06
C GLN A 93 16.25 17.78 -0.09
N ARG A 94 16.66 16.60 -0.55
CA ARG A 94 18.06 16.31 -0.84
C ARG A 94 18.60 17.17 -1.99
N LEU A 95 17.86 17.28 -3.10
CA LEU A 95 18.25 18.14 -4.22
C LEU A 95 18.32 19.62 -3.82
N LEU A 96 17.37 20.10 -3.02
CA LEU A 96 17.42 21.46 -2.45
C LEU A 96 18.65 21.67 -1.58
N THR A 97 18.97 20.71 -0.71
CA THR A 97 20.14 20.78 0.17
C THR A 97 21.43 20.83 -0.64
N LEU A 98 21.53 19.99 -1.67
CA LEU A 98 22.71 19.92 -2.55
C LEU A 98 22.89 21.18 -3.39
N SER A 99 21.84 21.61 -4.10
CA SER A 99 21.88 22.85 -4.90
C SER A 99 22.21 24.07 -4.04
N THR A 100 21.61 24.20 -2.85
CA THR A 100 21.88 25.29 -1.92
C THR A 100 23.31 25.25 -1.37
N SER A 101 23.79 24.06 -1.01
CA SER A 101 25.16 23.87 -0.52
C SER A 101 26.19 24.23 -1.60
N LEU A 102 26.00 23.74 -2.82
CA LEU A 102 26.88 24.06 -3.94
C LEU A 102 26.87 25.55 -4.26
N ALA A 103 25.69 26.16 -4.35
CA ALA A 103 25.55 27.60 -4.58
C ALA A 103 26.26 28.44 -3.50
N ALA A 104 26.32 27.97 -2.25
CA ALA A 104 27.04 28.64 -1.17
C ALA A 104 28.57 28.47 -1.22
N THR A 105 29.08 27.45 -1.90
CA THR A 105 30.53 27.19 -2.03
C THR A 105 31.17 27.90 -3.21
N ILE A 106 30.40 28.27 -4.22
CA ILE A 106 30.89 28.87 -5.46
C ILE A 106 31.07 30.39 -5.27
N ASN A 107 32.20 30.93 -5.74
CA ASN A 107 32.44 32.36 -5.75
C ASN A 107 31.64 33.06 -6.88
N ALA A 108 30.46 33.58 -6.52
CA ALA A 108 29.58 34.29 -7.44
C ALA A 108 30.16 35.59 -8.00
N ASP A 109 30.97 36.32 -7.22
CA ASP A 109 31.62 37.55 -7.66
C ASP A 109 32.62 37.28 -8.79
N GLN A 110 33.32 36.15 -8.72
CA GLN A 110 34.22 35.71 -9.79
C GLN A 110 33.47 35.33 -11.07
N ILE A 111 32.31 34.66 -10.96
CA ILE A 111 31.44 34.35 -12.11
C ILE A 111 30.90 35.62 -12.78
N ALA A 112 30.55 36.63 -11.98
CA ALA A 112 30.02 37.89 -12.49
C ALA A 112 31.00 38.65 -13.41
N ALA A 113 32.31 38.38 -13.31
CA ALA A 113 33.34 38.99 -14.15
C ALA A 113 33.41 38.41 -15.58
N TYR A 114 32.76 37.29 -15.85
CA TYR A 114 32.71 36.67 -17.18
C TYR A 114 31.56 37.23 -18.01
N ASP A 115 31.78 37.36 -19.32
CA ASP A 115 30.70 37.63 -20.28
C ASP A 115 29.70 36.45 -20.32
N LEU A 116 28.42 36.73 -20.59
CA LEU A 116 27.36 35.72 -20.58
C LEU A 116 27.54 34.68 -21.70
N GLU A 117 27.96 35.12 -22.88
CA GLU A 117 28.14 34.29 -24.08
C GLU A 117 29.58 33.77 -24.22
N ALA A 118 30.38 33.83 -23.15
CA ALA A 118 31.77 33.38 -23.19
C ALA A 118 31.83 31.85 -23.35
N THR A 119 32.35 31.40 -24.50
CA THR A 119 32.50 29.96 -24.80
C THR A 119 33.84 29.37 -24.36
N THR A 120 34.74 30.20 -23.84
CA THR A 120 36.10 29.76 -23.52
C THR A 120 36.15 29.12 -22.13
N LEU A 121 36.49 27.83 -22.09
CA LEU A 121 36.79 27.12 -20.85
C LEU A 121 38.07 27.66 -20.20
N THR A 122 37.93 28.24 -19.00
CA THR A 122 39.05 28.73 -18.20
C THR A 122 39.37 27.77 -17.04
N PRO A 123 40.52 27.89 -16.36
CA PRO A 123 40.83 27.06 -15.19
C PRO A 123 39.75 27.10 -14.11
N PHE A 124 39.10 28.26 -13.91
CA PHE A 124 37.97 28.38 -12.99
C PHE A 124 36.72 27.57 -13.39
N HIS A 125 36.42 27.48 -14.70
CA HIS A 125 35.35 26.61 -15.19
C HIS A 125 35.66 25.15 -14.88
N GLN A 126 36.92 24.74 -15.12
CA GLN A 126 37.37 23.37 -14.83
C GLN A 126 37.32 23.05 -13.33
N GLU A 127 37.67 24.00 -12.47
CA GLU A 127 37.58 23.83 -11.01
C GLU A 127 36.14 23.51 -10.57
N ILE A 128 35.18 24.30 -11.04
CA ILE A 128 33.76 24.08 -10.74
C ILE A 128 33.27 22.75 -11.36
N TYR A 129 33.67 22.46 -12.59
CA TYR A 129 33.31 21.20 -13.26
C TYR A 129 33.79 19.98 -12.47
N GLU A 130 35.04 19.95 -12.00
CA GLU A 130 35.57 18.85 -11.19
C GLU A 130 34.87 18.77 -9.83
N GLN A 131 34.49 19.91 -9.23
CA GLN A 131 33.68 19.93 -8.01
C GLN A 131 32.31 19.27 -8.25
N PHE A 132 31.64 19.61 -9.34
CA PHE A 132 30.34 19.06 -9.72
C PHE A 132 30.44 17.57 -10.02
N LYS A 133 31.44 17.17 -10.80
CA LYS A 133 31.74 15.76 -11.08
C LYS A 133 31.95 14.96 -9.80
N ALA A 134 32.79 15.45 -8.89
CA ALA A 134 33.07 14.75 -7.64
C ALA A 134 31.82 14.60 -6.76
N MET A 135 30.91 15.59 -6.77
CA MET A 135 29.65 15.51 -6.04
C MET A 135 28.68 14.51 -6.69
N ALA A 136 28.48 14.63 -8.00
CA ALA A 136 27.59 13.76 -8.75
C ALA A 136 28.10 12.31 -8.80
N GLU A 137 29.41 12.04 -8.79
CA GLU A 137 29.93 10.67 -8.74
C GLU A 137 29.73 9.99 -7.37
N ARG A 138 29.74 10.77 -6.28
CA ARG A 138 29.42 10.26 -4.93
C ARG A 138 27.93 9.93 -4.79
N ASP A 139 27.10 10.69 -5.48
CA ASP A 139 25.66 10.56 -5.45
C ASP A 139 25.13 9.89 -6.72
N LYS A 140 24.81 8.60 -6.62
CA LYS A 140 24.40 7.83 -7.80
C LYS A 140 23.12 8.34 -8.45
N ASP A 141 22.28 9.10 -7.75
CA ASP A 141 20.99 9.55 -8.28
C ASP A 141 21.11 10.84 -9.08
N ILE A 142 22.04 11.72 -8.71
CA ILE A 142 22.29 12.96 -9.45
C ILE A 142 22.75 12.63 -10.86
N ASP A 143 22.10 13.20 -11.87
CA ASP A 143 22.48 13.05 -13.26
C ASP A 143 23.33 14.22 -13.75
N SER A 144 22.93 15.45 -13.43
CA SER A 144 23.65 16.67 -13.80
C SER A 144 23.66 17.73 -12.70
N ILE A 145 24.65 18.61 -12.78
CA ILE A 145 24.80 19.80 -11.95
C ILE A 145 25.33 20.90 -12.86
N TYR A 146 24.67 22.05 -12.87
CA TYR A 146 25.00 23.16 -13.78
C TYR A 146 24.80 24.52 -13.15
N ILE A 147 25.36 25.54 -13.81
CA ILE A 147 25.15 26.94 -13.50
C ILE A 147 24.55 27.63 -14.71
N LEU A 148 23.39 28.28 -14.51
CA LEU A 148 22.75 29.15 -15.50
C LEU A 148 22.82 30.59 -15.04
N ARG A 149 23.06 31.51 -15.99
CA ARG A 149 23.07 32.95 -15.75
C ARG A 149 21.97 33.63 -16.55
N PRO A 150 21.20 34.56 -15.97
CA PRO A 150 20.13 35.24 -16.67
C PRO A 150 20.67 36.36 -17.56
N SER A 151 20.02 36.55 -18.71
CA SER A 151 20.17 37.74 -19.56
C SER A 151 19.32 38.91 -19.01
N ASN A 152 19.23 40.01 -19.76
CA ASN A 152 18.28 41.08 -19.46
C ASN A 152 16.81 40.67 -19.74
N VAL A 153 16.60 39.60 -20.50
CA VAL A 153 15.30 38.97 -20.74
C VAL A 153 15.14 37.83 -19.71
N PRO A 154 14.10 37.85 -18.86
CA PRO A 154 14.01 36.93 -17.71
C PRO A 154 14.03 35.43 -18.05
N THR A 155 13.57 35.04 -19.23
CA THR A 155 13.47 33.65 -19.70
C THR A 155 14.68 33.21 -20.51
N GLU A 156 15.61 34.11 -20.82
CA GLU A 156 16.82 33.80 -21.58
C GLU A 156 17.98 33.55 -20.61
N LEU A 157 18.45 32.32 -20.59
CA LEU A 157 19.53 31.90 -19.72
C LEU A 157 20.73 31.44 -20.55
N PHE A 158 21.90 31.48 -19.93
CA PHE A 158 23.15 31.04 -20.54
C PHE A 158 23.88 30.10 -19.60
N PHE A 159 24.35 28.97 -20.12
CA PHE A 159 25.19 28.05 -19.39
C PHE A 159 26.52 28.71 -19.07
N PHE A 160 26.88 28.73 -17.79
CA PHE A 160 28.24 29.05 -17.39
C PHE A 160 29.09 27.78 -17.38
N ILE A 161 28.56 26.70 -16.78
CA ILE A 161 29.18 25.39 -16.78
C ILE A 161 28.12 24.33 -16.53
N ASP A 162 28.27 23.16 -17.14
CA ASP A 162 27.42 22.00 -16.93
C ASP A 162 28.28 20.74 -16.81
N TYR A 163 27.99 19.94 -15.78
CA TYR A 163 28.45 18.57 -15.67
C TYR A 163 27.22 17.65 -15.75
N ALA A 164 27.22 16.73 -16.71
CA ALA A 164 26.23 15.66 -16.76
C ALA A 164 26.91 14.29 -16.95
N LYS A 165 26.30 13.25 -16.38
CA LYS A 165 26.69 11.84 -16.64
C LYS A 165 26.23 11.35 -18.01
N GLY A 166 25.23 12.02 -18.60
CA GLY A 166 24.69 11.71 -19.91
C GLY A 166 25.52 12.31 -21.06
N GLU A 167 25.03 12.12 -22.29
CA GLU A 167 25.70 12.62 -23.50
C GLU A 167 25.36 14.08 -23.82
N MET A 168 24.25 14.61 -23.29
CA MET A 168 23.84 16.00 -23.50
C MET A 168 24.33 16.86 -22.34
N VAL A 169 25.18 17.84 -22.66
CA VAL A 169 25.79 18.80 -21.74
C VAL A 169 25.66 20.18 -22.37
N GLY A 170 25.37 21.20 -21.57
CA GLY A 170 25.39 22.60 -21.98
C GLY A 170 26.81 23.16 -22.07
N ASP A 171 27.19 23.68 -23.23
CA ASP A 171 28.47 24.36 -23.41
C ASP A 171 28.47 25.74 -22.72
N PRO A 172 29.62 26.24 -22.21
CA PRO A 172 29.71 27.61 -21.72
C PRO A 172 29.25 28.63 -22.78
N GLY A 173 28.43 29.59 -22.39
CA GLY A 173 27.81 30.57 -23.27
C GLY A 173 26.67 30.03 -24.13
N GLN A 174 26.28 28.76 -23.99
CA GLN A 174 25.13 28.20 -24.70
C GLN A 174 23.83 28.78 -24.16
N PHE A 175 22.97 29.22 -25.09
CA PHE A 175 21.62 29.70 -24.79
C PHE A 175 20.71 28.57 -24.28
N TYR A 176 19.87 28.89 -23.30
CA TYR A 176 18.80 28.05 -22.78
C TYR A 176 17.51 28.87 -22.60
N SER A 177 16.39 28.33 -23.08
CA SER A 177 15.07 28.95 -22.90
C SER A 177 14.37 28.41 -21.66
N ALA A 178 14.08 29.30 -20.72
CA ALA A 178 13.34 29.01 -19.49
C ALA A 178 11.85 29.42 -19.55
N GLU A 179 11.28 29.56 -20.75
CA GLU A 179 9.87 29.93 -20.93
C GLU A 179 8.90 28.93 -20.27
N ASP A 180 9.22 27.64 -20.37
CA ASP A 180 8.39 26.55 -19.86
C ASP A 180 8.83 26.04 -18.46
N THR A 181 9.78 26.71 -17.80
CA THR A 181 10.35 26.29 -16.50
C THR A 181 10.13 27.34 -15.39
N PRO A 182 8.87 27.59 -14.97
CA PRO A 182 8.54 28.65 -14.03
C PRO A 182 9.10 28.44 -12.61
N ILE A 183 9.43 27.20 -12.22
CA ILE A 183 10.05 26.91 -10.92
C ILE A 183 11.56 27.20 -10.97
N MET A 184 12.24 26.89 -12.08
CA MET A 184 13.62 27.33 -12.32
C MET A 184 13.77 28.84 -12.18
N LEU A 185 12.86 29.61 -12.78
CA LEU A 185 12.86 31.07 -12.66
C LEU A 185 12.72 31.56 -11.21
N LYS A 186 11.94 30.85 -10.38
CA LYS A 186 11.86 31.14 -8.92
C LYS A 186 13.18 30.83 -8.21
N GLY A 187 13.97 29.89 -8.74
CA GLY A 187 15.31 29.50 -8.29
C GLY A 187 16.28 30.67 -8.20
N PHE A 188 16.19 31.67 -9.08
CA PHE A 188 17.01 32.89 -9.01
C PHE A 188 16.71 33.76 -7.77
N SER A 189 15.52 33.64 -7.19
CA SER A 189 15.12 34.40 -6.01
C SER A 189 15.28 33.60 -4.71
N ARG A 190 14.99 32.31 -4.73
CA ARG A 190 15.05 31.45 -3.55
C ARG A 190 15.25 29.99 -3.96
N PRO A 191 15.75 29.13 -3.05
CA PRO A 191 15.74 27.70 -3.30
C PRO A 191 14.35 27.21 -3.72
N ALA A 192 14.31 26.44 -4.79
CA ALA A 192 13.09 25.95 -5.43
C ALA A 192 13.34 24.55 -6.00
N VAL A 193 12.30 23.74 -6.08
CA VAL A 193 12.37 22.37 -6.60
C VAL A 193 11.11 22.06 -7.36
N GLU A 194 11.24 21.32 -8.46
CA GLU A 194 10.11 20.91 -9.27
C GLU A 194 9.16 19.99 -8.49
N ASN A 195 7.85 20.18 -8.68
CA ASN A 195 6.85 19.38 -7.97
C ASN A 195 6.69 17.98 -8.57
N ILE A 196 6.88 17.89 -9.88
CA ILE A 196 6.80 16.67 -10.68
C ILE A 196 7.94 16.69 -11.69
N PRO A 197 8.42 15.52 -12.14
CA PRO A 197 9.40 15.49 -13.20
C PRO A 197 8.82 16.12 -14.49
N TYR A 198 9.63 16.86 -15.22
CA TYR A 198 9.26 17.51 -16.47
C TYR A 198 10.24 17.11 -17.58
N ARG A 199 9.87 17.37 -18.84
CA ARG A 199 10.69 17.04 -20.01
C ARG A 199 11.16 18.30 -20.71
N ASP A 200 12.46 18.39 -20.96
CA ASP A 200 13.09 19.41 -21.79
C ASP A 200 14.10 18.79 -22.77
N GLU A 201 14.98 19.63 -23.33
CA GLU A 201 16.03 19.21 -24.26
C GLU A 201 17.10 18.30 -23.62
N PHE A 202 17.24 18.30 -22.29
CA PHE A 202 18.20 17.47 -21.55
C PHE A 202 17.60 16.15 -21.04
N GLY A 203 16.28 15.98 -21.14
CA GLY A 203 15.61 14.71 -20.89
C GLY A 203 14.39 14.83 -19.98
N TYR A 204 14.02 13.74 -19.31
CA TYR A 204 12.94 13.73 -18.33
C TYR A 204 13.56 13.74 -16.93
N THR A 205 13.45 14.87 -16.23
CA THR A 205 14.23 15.13 -15.02
C THR A 205 13.35 15.70 -13.89
N LEU A 206 13.80 15.47 -12.65
CA LEU A 206 13.36 16.24 -11.49
C LEU A 206 14.53 17.10 -11.03
N SER A 207 14.27 18.40 -10.91
CA SER A 207 15.32 19.40 -10.75
C SER A 207 15.11 20.26 -9.51
N ALA A 208 16.20 20.62 -8.85
CA ALA A 208 16.21 21.66 -7.83
C ALA A 208 17.18 22.78 -8.18
N TYR A 209 16.85 23.98 -7.72
CA TYR A 209 17.52 25.21 -8.08
C TYR A 209 17.81 26.01 -6.82
N ALA A 210 19.00 26.60 -6.76
CA ALA A 210 19.37 27.54 -5.71
C ALA A 210 20.02 28.79 -6.31
N PRO A 211 19.73 29.99 -5.76
CA PRO A 211 20.27 31.23 -6.30
C PRO A 211 21.76 31.35 -5.98
N LEU A 212 22.54 31.68 -7.00
CA LEU A 212 23.94 32.02 -6.85
C LEU A 212 24.05 33.54 -6.59
N ARG A 213 24.48 33.90 -5.38
CA ARG A 213 24.48 35.29 -4.89
C ARG A 213 25.89 35.81 -4.65
N THR A 214 26.15 37.04 -5.07
CA THR A 214 27.38 37.78 -4.74
C THR A 214 27.44 38.12 -3.25
N ALA A 215 28.59 38.58 -2.77
CA ALA A 215 28.74 39.09 -1.40
C ALA A 215 27.76 40.23 -1.06
N GLU A 216 27.32 40.98 -2.08
CA GLU A 216 26.33 42.07 -1.97
C GLU A 216 24.88 41.55 -1.95
N GLY A 217 24.67 40.24 -2.07
CA GLY A 217 23.36 39.59 -2.09
C GLY A 217 22.65 39.60 -3.44
N LYS A 218 23.27 40.12 -4.50
CA LYS A 218 22.71 40.13 -5.86
C LYS A 218 22.75 38.71 -6.44
N ALA A 219 21.61 38.22 -6.92
CA ALA A 219 21.54 36.95 -7.65
C ALA A 219 22.11 37.16 -9.06
N ILE A 220 23.19 36.46 -9.39
CA ILE A 220 23.89 36.57 -10.70
C ILE A 220 23.77 35.29 -11.54
N GLY A 221 23.17 34.25 -10.96
CA GLY A 221 22.95 32.96 -11.59
C GLY A 221 22.11 32.05 -10.68
N LEU A 222 21.95 30.80 -11.10
CA LEU A 222 21.42 29.71 -10.29
C LEU A 222 22.30 28.48 -10.45
N VAL A 223 22.31 27.64 -9.43
CA VAL A 223 22.82 26.27 -9.51
C VAL A 223 21.63 25.34 -9.66
N GLY A 224 21.62 24.54 -10.72
CA GLY A 224 20.65 23.47 -10.95
C GLY A 224 21.26 22.10 -10.64
N VAL A 225 20.46 21.21 -10.09
CA VAL A 225 20.81 19.81 -9.84
C VAL A 225 19.65 18.94 -10.30
N ASP A 226 19.92 18.02 -11.22
CA ASP A 226 18.90 17.17 -11.82
C ASP A 226 19.09 15.70 -11.47
N VAL A 227 17.97 14.99 -11.38
CA VAL A 227 17.89 13.54 -11.33
C VAL A 227 17.06 13.04 -12.50
N LYS A 228 17.56 12.02 -13.20
CA LYS A 228 16.79 11.35 -14.27
C LYS A 228 15.57 10.64 -13.72
N ALA A 229 14.42 10.93 -14.32
CA ALA A 229 13.15 10.34 -13.93
C ALA A 229 13.04 8.85 -14.27
N GLU A 230 13.86 8.32 -15.18
CA GLU A 230 13.98 6.87 -15.38
C GLU A 230 14.42 6.15 -14.10
N ARG A 231 15.20 6.81 -13.23
CA ARG A 231 15.50 6.26 -11.90
C ARG A 231 14.33 6.36 -10.95
N LEU A 232 13.52 7.42 -11.06
CA LEU A 232 12.30 7.58 -10.26
C LEU A 232 11.26 6.50 -10.60
N THR A 233 11.06 6.20 -11.89
CA THR A 233 10.14 5.14 -12.34
C THR A 233 10.59 3.73 -11.92
N MET A 234 11.90 3.48 -11.78
CA MET A 234 12.41 2.22 -11.22
C MET A 234 12.02 2.03 -9.75
N VAL A 235 11.99 3.10 -8.96
CA VAL A 235 11.56 3.05 -7.56
C VAL A 235 10.06 2.81 -7.47
N GLU A 236 9.26 3.54 -8.26
CA GLU A 236 7.80 3.35 -8.31
C GLU A 236 7.39 1.93 -8.73
N ASN A 237 8.04 1.39 -9.77
CA ASN A 237 7.77 0.03 -10.25
C ASN A 237 8.19 -1.05 -9.25
N ARG A 238 9.27 -0.84 -8.49
CA ARG A 238 9.68 -1.76 -7.42
C ARG A 238 8.65 -1.78 -6.29
N VAL A 239 8.11 -0.63 -5.90
CA VAL A 239 7.05 -0.54 -4.89
C VAL A 239 5.76 -1.20 -5.38
N LEU A 240 5.36 -0.97 -6.64
CA LEU A 240 4.20 -1.63 -7.25
C LEU A 240 4.37 -3.15 -7.33
N MET A 241 5.53 -3.62 -7.78
CA MET A 241 5.81 -5.05 -7.87
C MET A 241 5.82 -5.71 -6.50
N ALA A 242 6.49 -5.11 -5.51
CA ALA A 242 6.50 -5.62 -4.13
C ALA A 242 5.09 -5.67 -3.54
N SER A 243 4.29 -4.61 -3.75
CA SER A 243 2.90 -4.56 -3.32
C SER A 243 2.04 -5.61 -4.01
N GLY A 244 2.23 -5.82 -5.32
CA GLY A 244 1.57 -6.86 -6.10
C GLY A 244 1.93 -8.28 -5.62
N VAL A 245 3.20 -8.53 -5.30
CA VAL A 245 3.65 -9.82 -4.74
C VAL A 245 3.00 -10.07 -3.38
N ILE A 246 2.97 -9.08 -2.49
CA ILE A 246 2.30 -9.20 -1.18
C ILE A 246 0.80 -9.48 -1.37
N PHE A 247 0.16 -8.82 -2.33
CA PHE A 247 -1.25 -9.04 -2.65
C PHE A 247 -1.49 -10.48 -3.15
N VAL A 248 -0.68 -10.97 -4.09
CA VAL A 248 -0.78 -12.35 -4.62
C VAL A 248 -0.53 -13.38 -3.53
N ILE A 249 0.50 -13.20 -2.69
CA ILE A 249 0.78 -14.10 -1.56
C ILE A 249 -0.41 -14.13 -0.61
N SER A 250 -0.96 -12.97 -0.25
CA SER A 250 -2.10 -12.88 0.64
C SER A 250 -3.34 -13.56 0.05
N PHE A 251 -3.58 -13.38 -1.25
CA PHE A 251 -4.66 -14.05 -1.97
C PHE A 251 -4.49 -15.58 -1.93
N VAL A 252 -3.29 -16.09 -2.18
CA VAL A 252 -2.98 -17.54 -2.12
C VAL A 252 -3.18 -18.09 -0.70
N VAL A 253 -2.73 -17.37 0.33
CA VAL A 253 -2.92 -17.78 1.74
C VAL A 253 -4.42 -17.85 2.09
N ILE A 254 -5.20 -16.85 1.70
CA ILE A 254 -6.66 -16.84 1.93
C ILE A 254 -7.34 -18.00 1.18
N ALA A 255 -6.94 -18.26 -0.06
CA ALA A 255 -7.46 -19.37 -0.85
C ALA A 255 -7.12 -20.74 -0.21
N LEU A 256 -5.90 -20.92 0.27
CA LEU A 256 -5.46 -22.14 0.97
C LEU A 256 -6.22 -22.35 2.29
N VAL A 257 -6.33 -21.31 3.12
CA VAL A 257 -7.09 -21.38 4.38
C VAL A 257 -8.56 -21.71 4.09
N SER A 258 -9.17 -21.05 3.10
CA SER A 258 -10.54 -21.33 2.68
C SER A 258 -10.72 -22.76 2.20
N TRP A 259 -9.74 -23.30 1.46
CA TRP A 259 -9.73 -24.68 0.99
C TRP A 259 -9.60 -25.69 2.15
N VAL A 260 -8.69 -25.46 3.10
CA VAL A 260 -8.49 -26.31 4.28
C VAL A 260 -9.74 -26.33 5.16
N VAL A 261 -10.32 -25.16 5.48
CA VAL A 261 -11.55 -25.07 6.25
C VAL A 261 -12.70 -25.77 5.53
N SER A 262 -12.81 -25.57 4.21
CA SER A 262 -13.82 -26.27 3.41
C SER A 262 -13.64 -27.79 3.42
N ARG A 263 -12.41 -28.31 3.60
CA ARG A 263 -12.13 -29.75 3.69
C ARG A 263 -12.38 -30.29 5.09
N SER A 264 -11.94 -29.59 6.13
CA SER A 264 -12.12 -30.00 7.54
C SER A 264 -13.61 -30.07 7.92
N THR A 265 -14.44 -29.18 7.39
CA THR A 265 -15.90 -29.22 7.63
C THR A 265 -16.59 -30.42 6.92
N ARG A 266 -15.88 -31.15 6.05
CA ARG A 266 -16.39 -32.35 5.34
C ARG A 266 -16.07 -33.66 6.06
N GLU A 267 -15.30 -33.65 7.14
CA GLU A 267 -15.13 -34.85 7.95
C GLU A 267 -16.27 -34.94 8.97
N PRO A 268 -17.11 -35.98 8.94
CA PRO A 268 -18.14 -36.15 9.94
C PRO A 268 -17.48 -36.30 11.31
N LEU A 269 -17.96 -35.56 12.30
CA LEU A 269 -17.64 -35.78 13.72
C LEU A 269 -18.18 -37.16 14.10
N GLY A 270 -17.38 -38.19 13.82
CA GLY A 270 -17.66 -39.57 14.18
C GLY A 270 -17.08 -39.85 15.56
N ARG A 271 -17.89 -39.64 16.60
CA ARG A 271 -17.85 -40.42 17.84
C ARG A 271 -19.26 -40.47 18.43
#